data_AF-A0A954XHE4-F1
#
_entry.id   AF-A0A954XHE4-F1
#
_cell.length_a   1.000
_cell.length_b   1.000
_cell.length_c   1.000
_cell.angle_alpha   90.00
_cell.angle_beta   90.00
_cell.angle_gamma   90.00
#
_symmetry.space_group_name_H-M   'P 1'
#
loop_
_entity.id
_entity.type
_entity.pdbx_description
1 polymer ?
#
loop_
_entity_poly.entity_id
_entity_poly.type
_entity_poly.pdbx_seq_one_letter_code
_entity_poly.pdbx_strand_id
1 'polypeptide(L)'
;DLMIEKVRDIVEQLKALDDSVKVDDIHSRLKTIREDAVRQLKDRQELFEGGENVIRLGKHRFSVNVQQLDLTTVTREERMVLHLTGTNFFEPIEDAELNGLRDVWQQEVVSENRDVYRAEYLAYQMLDQLYRDPKFDPAKFAKHEESQLVADVQRFMGPRYQEAYSKGVHDHDAAKMLRALVEMKSTLGLLRFDPRARAMAVVYWRYFAERAQRKLIGAKLRGYGEVSAAFPDAPTQRKYVAQLHNLLEQFVNDSGLFEPTFLTQAAEYLFAELIKGDQFVISRTAADALDAFQLHLKSAGHAERFAASLAAVEKDPPSRFSLARDWAAAFLEKQANTKDASADLLDYVDELAVSLISSEIDRQLIGQGRASREITGMVGSHAVIREGKYHLNFNQFIAKLDQFEHHVVPRYQRFVERKKELVEAARYEMRLDEFRPRVLTSFVRNRLIDEVYLPLIGDNLAKQVGVVGEGKR
;
A
#
# COMPACT_ATOMS: atom_id res chain seq x y z
N ASP A 1 15.93 -35.85 -14.67
CA ASP A 1 15.99 -34.37 -14.54
C ASP A 1 15.06 -33.80 -15.61
N LEU A 2 13.99 -33.13 -15.18
CA LEU A 2 12.93 -32.62 -16.06
C LEU A 2 13.44 -31.57 -17.07
N MET A 3 14.49 -30.81 -16.71
CA MET A 3 15.09 -29.83 -17.62
C MET A 3 15.87 -30.50 -18.74
N ILE A 4 16.55 -31.62 -18.47
CA ILE A 4 17.29 -32.37 -19.50
C ILE A 4 16.32 -33.02 -20.49
N GLU A 5 15.19 -33.53 -20.03
CA GLU A 5 14.14 -34.07 -20.92
C GLU A 5 13.59 -32.99 -21.83
N LYS A 6 13.28 -31.80 -21.28
CA LYS A 6 12.83 -30.66 -22.09
C LYS A 6 13.85 -30.23 -23.16
N VAL A 7 15.15 -30.27 -22.85
CA VAL A 7 16.20 -29.99 -23.85
C VAL A 7 16.25 -31.08 -24.92
N ARG A 8 16.05 -32.35 -24.56
CA ARG A 8 15.96 -33.45 -25.55
C ARG A 8 14.73 -33.31 -26.45
N ASP A 9 13.59 -32.91 -25.90
CA ASP A 9 12.37 -32.64 -26.67
C ASP A 9 12.57 -31.48 -27.65
N ILE A 10 13.24 -30.40 -27.21
CA ILE A 10 13.60 -29.27 -28.08
C ILE A 10 14.53 -29.74 -29.22
N VAL A 11 15.47 -30.65 -28.92
CA VAL A 11 16.33 -31.25 -29.95
C VAL A 11 15.53 -32.08 -30.95
N GLU A 12 14.52 -32.84 -30.51
CA GLU A 12 13.63 -33.56 -31.43
C GLU A 12 12.76 -32.62 -32.27
N GLN A 13 12.27 -31.53 -31.69
CA GLN A 13 11.53 -30.49 -32.41
C GLN A 13 12.41 -29.80 -33.47
N LEU A 14 13.67 -29.49 -33.14
CA LEU A 14 14.62 -28.90 -34.09
C LEU A 14 15.02 -29.88 -35.21
N LYS A 15 15.10 -31.19 -34.91
CA LYS A 15 15.27 -32.25 -35.93
C LYS A 15 14.07 -32.31 -36.87
N ALA A 16 12.85 -32.20 -36.36
CA ALA A 16 11.64 -32.18 -37.19
C ALA A 16 11.55 -30.93 -38.10
N LEU A 17 12.27 -29.86 -37.76
CA LEU A 17 12.37 -28.62 -38.54
C LEU A 17 13.61 -28.58 -39.48
N ASP A 18 14.36 -29.68 -39.57
CA ASP A 18 15.57 -29.85 -40.41
C ASP A 18 16.73 -28.86 -40.09
N ASP A 19 16.75 -28.29 -38.87
CA ASP A 19 17.81 -27.38 -38.39
C ASP A 19 18.97 -28.16 -37.75
N SER A 20 19.68 -28.93 -38.59
CA SER A 20 20.75 -29.85 -38.19
C SER A 20 21.92 -29.19 -37.45
N VAL A 21 22.27 -27.95 -37.79
CA VAL A 21 23.39 -27.23 -37.15
C VAL A 21 23.11 -26.92 -35.68
N LYS A 22 21.89 -26.47 -35.34
CA LYS A 22 21.53 -26.21 -33.94
C LYS A 22 21.37 -27.49 -33.12
N VAL A 23 20.89 -28.55 -33.76
CA VAL A 23 20.80 -29.89 -33.15
C VAL A 23 22.18 -30.37 -32.71
N ASP A 24 23.18 -30.26 -33.58
CA ASP A 24 24.55 -30.68 -33.29
C ASP A 24 25.21 -29.80 -32.21
N ASP A 25 25.00 -28.48 -32.23
CA ASP A 25 25.50 -27.56 -31.20
C ASP A 25 24.92 -27.90 -29.82
N ILE A 26 23.60 -28.07 -29.71
CA ILE A 26 22.92 -28.41 -28.45
C ILE A 26 23.38 -29.79 -27.95
N HIS A 27 23.50 -30.78 -28.83
CA HIS A 27 24.01 -32.10 -28.47
C HIS A 27 25.45 -32.06 -27.95
N SER A 28 26.33 -31.31 -28.63
CA SER A 28 27.71 -31.11 -28.22
C SER A 28 27.79 -30.47 -26.84
N ARG A 29 27.06 -29.37 -26.62
CA ARG A 29 27.02 -28.67 -25.32
C ARG A 29 26.46 -29.54 -24.20
N LEU A 30 25.40 -30.30 -24.47
CA LEU A 30 24.81 -31.24 -23.50
C LEU A 30 25.83 -32.35 -23.12
N LYS A 31 26.57 -32.87 -24.10
CA LYS A 31 27.60 -33.88 -23.88
C LYS A 31 28.75 -33.33 -23.04
N THR A 32 29.25 -32.13 -23.37
CA THR A 32 30.30 -31.45 -22.61
C THR A 32 29.86 -31.21 -21.16
N ILE A 33 28.68 -30.63 -20.94
CA ILE A 33 28.15 -30.38 -19.59
C ILE A 33 28.04 -31.68 -18.79
N ARG A 34 27.59 -32.78 -19.42
CA ARG A 34 27.51 -34.08 -18.75
C ARG A 34 28.89 -34.60 -18.33
N GLU A 35 29.87 -34.54 -19.24
CA GLU A 35 31.24 -34.98 -18.96
C GLU A 35 31.91 -34.14 -17.87
N ASP A 36 31.68 -32.82 -17.87
CA ASP A 36 32.17 -31.90 -16.84
C ASP A 36 31.48 -32.14 -15.50
N ALA A 37 30.17 -32.37 -15.47
CA ALA A 37 29.43 -32.64 -14.24
C ALA A 37 29.85 -33.96 -13.58
N VAL A 38 30.05 -35.04 -14.37
CA VAL A 38 30.55 -36.32 -13.87
C VAL A 38 31.97 -36.16 -13.29
N ARG A 39 32.81 -35.37 -13.96
CA ARG A 39 34.17 -35.08 -13.49
C ARG A 39 34.17 -34.30 -12.17
N GLN A 40 33.40 -33.21 -12.09
CA GLN A 40 33.24 -32.41 -10.88
C GLN A 40 32.70 -33.25 -9.71
N LEU A 41 31.74 -34.13 -9.97
CA LEU A 41 31.19 -35.02 -8.96
C LEU A 41 32.25 -35.98 -8.41
N LYS A 42 33.05 -36.59 -9.29
CA LYS A 42 34.14 -37.48 -8.89
C LYS A 42 35.21 -36.74 -8.09
N ASP A 43 35.65 -35.58 -8.56
CA ASP A 43 36.62 -34.75 -7.85
C ASP A 43 36.11 -34.35 -6.46
N ARG A 44 34.82 -33.97 -6.34
CA ARG A 44 34.17 -33.64 -5.06
C ARG A 44 34.13 -34.86 -4.13
N GLN A 45 33.73 -36.04 -4.61
CA GLN A 45 33.69 -37.26 -3.79
C GLN A 45 35.07 -37.68 -3.28
N GLU A 46 36.13 -37.43 -4.05
CA GLU A 46 37.50 -37.77 -3.65
C GLU A 46 38.14 -36.74 -2.70
N LEU A 47 37.68 -35.48 -2.74
CA LEU A 47 38.15 -34.39 -1.86
C LEU A 47 37.44 -34.36 -0.51
N PHE A 48 36.14 -34.65 -0.48
CA PHE A 48 35.32 -34.60 0.72
C PHE A 48 35.31 -35.95 1.44
N GLU A 49 35.47 -35.94 2.78
CA GLU A 49 35.48 -37.15 3.60
C GLU A 49 34.39 -37.04 4.69
N GLY A 50 33.47 -38.01 4.77
CA GLY A 50 32.46 -38.06 5.84
C GLY A 50 31.29 -37.07 5.75
N GLY A 51 31.06 -36.44 4.60
CA GLY A 51 29.95 -35.49 4.37
C GLY A 51 30.38 -34.30 3.51
N GLU A 52 29.65 -33.18 3.56
CA GLU A 52 29.92 -31.98 2.75
C GLU A 52 30.81 -30.92 3.42
N ASN A 53 31.24 -31.12 4.66
CA ASN A 53 31.88 -30.05 5.46
C ASN A 53 33.34 -30.34 5.84
N VAL A 54 33.92 -31.44 5.38
CA VAL A 54 35.31 -31.79 5.65
C VAL A 54 36.02 -32.16 4.35
N ILE A 55 37.11 -31.47 4.06
CA ILE A 55 38.01 -31.81 2.93
C ILE A 55 39.29 -32.44 3.46
N ARG A 56 39.85 -33.38 2.68
CA ARG A 56 41.13 -34.01 2.96
C ARG A 56 42.20 -33.49 1.99
N LEU A 57 43.26 -32.90 2.53
CA LEU A 57 44.45 -32.49 1.78
C LEU A 57 45.64 -33.27 2.33
N GLY A 58 46.08 -34.30 1.60
CA GLY A 58 47.07 -35.26 2.09
C GLY A 58 46.57 -36.03 3.32
N LYS A 59 47.32 -35.96 4.43
CA LYS A 59 46.97 -36.60 5.72
C LYS A 59 46.09 -35.74 6.62
N HIS A 60 45.89 -34.47 6.27
CA HIS A 60 45.21 -33.48 7.10
C HIS A 60 43.75 -33.31 6.67
N ARG A 61 42.87 -33.11 7.66
CA ARG A 61 41.44 -32.88 7.46
C ARG A 61 41.10 -31.45 7.86
N PHE A 62 40.35 -30.75 7.02
CA PHE A 62 39.97 -29.36 7.25
C PHE A 62 38.46 -29.23 7.24
N SER A 63 37.90 -28.48 8.19
CA SER A 63 36.49 -28.12 8.16
C SER A 63 36.31 -26.97 7.18
N VAL A 64 35.37 -27.11 6.26
CA VAL A 64 35.02 -26.09 5.27
C VAL A 64 33.58 -25.67 5.45
N ASN A 65 33.34 -24.37 5.35
CA ASN A 65 32.00 -23.85 5.22
C ASN A 65 31.64 -23.81 3.74
N VAL A 66 30.61 -24.57 3.35
CA VAL A 66 30.08 -24.59 1.98
C VAL A 66 28.99 -23.54 1.74
N GLN A 67 28.64 -22.74 2.77
CA GLN A 67 27.74 -21.60 2.58
C GLN A 67 28.37 -20.60 1.62
N GLN A 68 27.58 -20.17 0.64
CA GLN A 68 28.00 -19.10 -0.25
C GLN A 68 28.16 -17.82 0.55
N LEU A 69 29.34 -17.22 0.42
CA LEU A 69 29.66 -15.92 0.97
C LEU A 69 28.79 -14.87 0.23
N ASP A 70 27.87 -14.25 0.95
CA ASP A 70 26.96 -13.27 0.39
C ASP A 70 26.73 -12.10 1.34
N LEU A 71 26.55 -10.91 0.77
CA LEU A 71 26.33 -9.69 1.53
C LEU A 71 24.84 -9.37 1.57
N THR A 72 24.32 -9.22 2.77
CA THR A 72 22.91 -8.92 3.02
C THR A 72 22.78 -7.76 4.00
N THR A 73 21.57 -7.22 4.15
CA THR A 73 21.29 -6.27 5.23
C THR A 73 20.42 -6.91 6.29
N VAL A 74 20.71 -6.65 7.55
CA VAL A 74 19.86 -7.03 8.69
C VAL A 74 19.62 -5.82 9.58
N THR A 75 18.54 -5.85 10.37
CA THR A 75 18.26 -4.81 11.37
C THR A 75 18.80 -5.27 12.72
N ARG A 76 19.67 -4.48 13.34
CA ARG A 76 20.22 -4.70 14.70
C ARG A 76 20.20 -3.40 15.47
N GLU A 77 19.74 -3.43 16.72
CA GLU A 77 19.72 -2.25 17.62
C GLU A 77 19.09 -1.01 16.94
N GLU A 78 17.97 -1.21 16.23
CA GLU A 78 17.26 -0.17 15.47
C GLU A 78 18.08 0.51 14.36
N ARG A 79 19.13 -0.15 13.89
CA ARG A 79 19.96 0.28 12.75
C ARG A 79 20.01 -0.80 11.69
N MET A 80 20.07 -0.39 10.42
CA MET A 80 20.36 -1.31 9.34
C MET A 80 21.87 -1.52 9.25
N VAL A 81 22.28 -2.79 9.23
CA VAL A 81 23.68 -3.19 9.16
C VAL A 81 23.88 -4.13 7.98
N LEU A 82 25.01 -4.00 7.30
CA LEU A 82 25.52 -5.00 6.37
C LEU A 82 25.98 -6.22 7.16
N HIS A 83 25.70 -7.39 6.63
CA HIS A 83 26.13 -8.67 7.18
C HIS A 83 26.63 -9.59 6.07
N LEU A 84 27.86 -10.05 6.24
CA LEU A 84 28.46 -11.05 5.37
C LEU A 84 28.16 -12.45 5.93
N THR A 85 27.35 -13.22 5.20
CA THR A 85 26.89 -14.54 5.62
C THR A 85 28.06 -15.48 5.89
N GLY A 86 27.93 -16.33 6.91
CA GLY A 86 28.97 -17.29 7.30
C GLY A 86 30.14 -16.66 8.08
N THR A 87 30.06 -15.38 8.45
CA THR A 87 31.08 -14.66 9.23
C THR A 87 30.45 -13.90 10.41
N ASN A 88 31.27 -13.35 11.32
CA ASN A 88 30.83 -12.43 12.36
C ASN A 88 30.91 -10.95 11.93
N PHE A 89 30.98 -10.68 10.62
CA PHE A 89 31.09 -9.33 10.09
C PHE A 89 29.74 -8.62 10.13
N PHE A 90 29.72 -7.44 10.77
CA PHE A 90 28.59 -6.53 10.80
C PHE A 90 29.10 -5.10 10.68
N GLU A 91 28.51 -4.32 9.78
CA GLU A 91 28.87 -2.93 9.56
C GLU A 91 27.62 -2.06 9.47
N PRO A 92 27.46 -1.03 10.31
CA PRO A 92 26.34 -0.10 10.22
C PRO A 92 26.29 0.64 8.89
N ILE A 93 25.10 0.76 8.31
CA ILE A 93 24.90 1.54 7.09
C ILE A 93 24.63 3.00 7.46
N GLU A 94 25.63 3.86 7.25
CA GLU A 94 25.56 5.30 7.48
C GLU A 94 25.07 6.06 6.23
N ASP A 95 23.87 5.73 5.75
CA ASP A 95 23.25 6.40 4.60
C ASP A 95 22.09 7.31 5.04
N ALA A 96 22.19 8.62 4.75
CA ALA A 96 21.19 9.60 5.17
C ALA A 96 19.82 9.34 4.54
N GLU A 97 19.79 8.91 3.27
CA GLU A 97 18.55 8.61 2.54
C GLU A 97 17.85 7.38 3.12
N LEU A 98 18.57 6.27 3.29
CA LEU A 98 18.05 5.04 3.89
C LEU A 98 17.50 5.28 5.31
N ASN A 99 18.22 6.08 6.11
CA ASN A 99 17.79 6.47 7.46
C ASN A 99 16.55 7.39 7.45
N GLY A 100 16.33 8.15 6.38
CA GLY A 100 15.11 8.94 6.17
C GLY A 100 13.88 8.11 5.80
N LEU A 101 14.03 6.81 5.54
CA LEU A 101 12.98 5.86 5.14
C LEU A 101 12.63 4.85 6.25
N ARG A 102 12.92 5.18 7.52
CA ARG A 102 12.70 4.29 8.69
C ARG A 102 11.25 3.84 8.87
N ASP A 103 10.29 4.66 8.47
CA ASP A 103 8.85 4.40 8.53
C ASP A 103 8.43 3.16 7.73
N VAL A 104 9.19 2.79 6.69
CA VAL A 104 8.88 1.65 5.82
C VAL A 104 9.82 0.45 6.01
N TRP A 105 10.75 0.49 6.98
CA TRP A 105 11.72 -0.60 7.20
C TRP A 105 11.10 -1.93 7.61
N GLN A 106 9.99 -1.88 8.34
CA GLN A 106 9.27 -3.07 8.81
C GLN A 106 8.28 -3.61 7.78
N GLN A 107 8.10 -2.91 6.66
CA GLN A 107 7.22 -3.33 5.60
C GLN A 107 7.87 -4.47 4.80
N GLU A 108 7.14 -5.56 4.59
CA GLU A 108 7.65 -6.73 3.89
C GLU A 108 7.33 -6.71 2.39
N VAL A 109 6.22 -6.08 2.00
CA VAL A 109 5.68 -6.08 0.64
C VAL A 109 5.09 -4.71 0.31
N VAL A 110 5.07 -4.33 -0.97
CA VAL A 110 4.63 -2.99 -1.38
C VAL A 110 3.12 -2.75 -1.15
N SER A 111 2.33 -3.82 -1.08
CA SER A 111 0.87 -3.82 -1.02
C SER A 111 0.29 -3.91 0.41
N GLU A 112 1.12 -3.97 1.44
CA GLU A 112 0.69 -4.16 2.83
C GLU A 112 1.56 -3.41 3.81
N ASN A 113 0.96 -2.88 4.87
CA ASN A 113 1.65 -2.47 6.09
C ASN A 113 0.74 -2.75 7.29
N ARG A 114 1.06 -2.22 8.48
CA ARG A 114 0.25 -2.43 9.69
C ARG A 114 -1.23 -2.03 9.54
N ASP A 115 -1.51 -1.02 8.72
CA ASP A 115 -2.82 -0.34 8.64
C ASP A 115 -3.53 -0.59 7.30
N VAL A 116 -2.81 -1.06 6.29
CA VAL A 116 -3.32 -1.34 4.93
C VAL A 116 -3.10 -2.82 4.63
N TYR A 117 -4.20 -3.54 4.45
CA TYR A 117 -4.21 -4.95 4.06
C TYR A 117 -4.06 -5.11 2.54
N ARG A 118 -3.39 -6.18 2.09
CA ARG A 118 -3.23 -6.50 0.64
C ARG A 118 -4.55 -6.48 -0.12
N ALA A 119 -5.62 -7.06 0.43
CA ALA A 119 -6.90 -7.09 -0.27
C ALA A 119 -7.54 -5.70 -0.39
N GLU A 120 -7.30 -4.79 0.57
CA GLU A 120 -7.74 -3.38 0.46
C GLU A 120 -7.02 -2.70 -0.70
N TYR A 121 -5.69 -2.85 -0.78
CA TYR A 121 -4.89 -2.25 -1.84
C TYR A 121 -5.26 -2.79 -3.22
N LEU A 122 -5.46 -4.11 -3.34
CA LEU A 122 -5.92 -4.75 -4.57
C LEU A 122 -7.29 -4.24 -5.01
N ALA A 123 -8.25 -4.14 -4.08
CA ALA A 123 -9.58 -3.63 -4.36
C ALA A 123 -9.54 -2.14 -4.75
N TYR A 124 -8.71 -1.33 -4.10
CA TYR A 124 -8.50 0.08 -4.42
C TYR A 124 -7.97 0.28 -5.84
N GLN A 125 -6.88 -0.40 -6.19
CA GLN A 125 -6.28 -0.31 -7.52
C GLN A 125 -7.24 -0.80 -8.62
N MET A 126 -7.97 -1.88 -8.36
CA MET A 126 -8.96 -2.40 -9.31
C MET A 126 -10.15 -1.44 -9.46
N LEU A 127 -10.62 -0.82 -8.37
CA LEU A 127 -11.68 0.17 -8.42
C LEU A 127 -11.28 1.38 -9.29
N ASP A 128 -10.08 1.92 -9.11
CA ASP A 128 -9.58 3.03 -9.93
C ASP A 128 -9.49 2.63 -11.41
N GLN A 129 -8.95 1.45 -11.73
CA GLN A 129 -8.89 0.97 -13.11
C GLN A 129 -10.29 0.80 -13.74
N LEU A 130 -11.27 0.26 -13.00
CA LEU A 130 -12.64 0.11 -13.49
C LEU A 130 -13.27 1.48 -13.82
N TYR A 131 -13.13 2.47 -12.93
CA TYR A 131 -13.73 3.79 -13.15
C TYR A 131 -12.99 4.65 -14.19
N ARG A 132 -11.77 4.26 -14.59
CA ARG A 132 -11.07 4.86 -15.74
C ARG A 132 -11.54 4.30 -17.08
N ASP A 133 -12.17 3.12 -17.11
CA ASP A 133 -12.74 2.54 -18.33
C ASP A 133 -14.09 3.20 -18.65
N PRO A 134 -14.22 3.94 -19.78
CA PRO A 134 -15.48 4.57 -20.17
C PRO A 134 -16.64 3.59 -20.39
N LYS A 135 -16.35 2.29 -20.56
CA LYS A 135 -17.36 1.24 -20.76
C LYS A 135 -17.84 0.61 -19.45
N PHE A 136 -17.22 0.96 -18.33
CA PHE A 136 -17.59 0.40 -17.04
C PHE A 136 -19.00 0.81 -16.64
N ASP A 137 -19.84 -0.18 -16.32
CA ASP A 137 -21.20 0.00 -15.85
C ASP A 137 -21.31 -0.55 -14.42
N PRO A 138 -21.34 0.32 -13.39
CA PRO A 138 -21.45 -0.09 -12.00
C PRO A 138 -22.67 -0.96 -11.71
N ALA A 139 -23.80 -0.71 -12.39
CA ALA A 139 -25.05 -1.42 -12.16
C ALA A 139 -25.01 -2.85 -12.73
N LYS A 140 -24.27 -3.07 -13.81
CA LYS A 140 -23.99 -4.42 -14.32
C LYS A 140 -22.96 -5.14 -13.46
N PHE A 141 -21.91 -4.44 -13.04
CA PHE A 141 -20.87 -5.01 -12.20
C PHE A 141 -21.41 -5.54 -10.87
N ALA A 142 -22.30 -4.78 -10.21
CA ALA A 142 -22.94 -5.21 -8.96
C ALA A 142 -23.75 -6.52 -9.08
N LYS A 143 -24.18 -6.88 -10.30
CA LYS A 143 -24.93 -8.11 -10.61
C LYS A 143 -24.03 -9.31 -10.95
N HIS A 144 -22.72 -9.15 -11.00
CA HIS A 144 -21.82 -10.28 -11.24
C HIS A 144 -21.98 -11.32 -10.13
N GLU A 145 -21.92 -12.60 -10.49
CA GLU A 145 -21.82 -13.70 -9.53
C GLU A 145 -20.50 -13.60 -8.75
N GLU A 146 -20.48 -14.12 -7.52
CA GLU A 146 -19.28 -14.05 -6.66
C GLU A 146 -18.09 -14.77 -7.30
N SER A 147 -18.31 -15.93 -7.92
CA SER A 147 -17.28 -16.70 -8.62
C SER A 147 -16.68 -15.95 -9.80
N GLN A 148 -17.50 -15.20 -10.54
CA GLN A 148 -17.04 -14.37 -11.65
C GLN A 148 -16.18 -13.22 -11.15
N LEU A 149 -16.62 -12.53 -10.09
CA LEU A 149 -15.87 -11.42 -9.51
C LEU A 149 -14.52 -11.87 -8.96
N VAL A 150 -14.47 -13.02 -8.28
CA VAL A 150 -13.21 -13.61 -7.80
C VAL A 150 -12.29 -13.95 -8.98
N ALA A 151 -12.82 -14.50 -10.08
CA ALA A 151 -12.02 -14.79 -11.28
C ALA A 151 -11.45 -13.50 -11.92
N ASP A 152 -12.23 -12.42 -11.97
CA ASP A 152 -11.79 -11.12 -12.47
C ASP A 152 -10.66 -10.56 -11.59
N VAL A 153 -10.82 -10.63 -10.27
CA VAL A 153 -9.79 -10.21 -9.30
C VAL A 153 -8.53 -11.08 -9.43
N GLN A 154 -8.65 -12.39 -9.57
CA GLN A 154 -7.49 -13.29 -9.77
C GLN A 154 -6.72 -12.93 -11.05
N ARG A 155 -7.42 -12.62 -12.15
CA ARG A 155 -6.79 -12.15 -13.38
C ARG A 155 -6.08 -10.83 -13.18
N PHE A 156 -6.67 -9.91 -12.42
CA PHE A 156 -6.07 -8.62 -12.08
C PHE A 156 -4.82 -8.77 -11.19
N MET A 157 -4.85 -9.71 -10.24
CA MET A 157 -3.74 -10.03 -9.34
C MET A 157 -2.58 -10.75 -10.05
N GLY A 158 -2.86 -11.56 -11.06
CA GLY A 158 -1.89 -12.43 -11.74
C GLY A 158 -0.53 -11.78 -12.10
N PRO A 159 -0.48 -10.61 -12.78
CA PRO A 159 0.78 -9.97 -13.15
C PRO A 159 1.51 -9.27 -11.99
N ARG A 160 0.90 -9.14 -10.80
CA ARG A 160 1.38 -8.34 -9.67
C ARG A 160 2.17 -9.17 -8.64
N TYR A 161 3.17 -9.91 -9.10
CA TYR A 161 3.94 -10.83 -8.24
C TYR A 161 4.67 -10.12 -7.08
N GLN A 162 5.11 -8.88 -7.29
CA GLN A 162 5.82 -8.07 -6.28
C GLN A 162 4.90 -7.62 -5.12
N GLU A 163 3.58 -7.70 -5.31
CA GLU A 163 2.57 -7.38 -4.30
C GLU A 163 2.16 -8.61 -3.47
N ALA A 164 2.79 -9.77 -3.70
CA ALA A 164 2.70 -10.97 -2.86
C ALA A 164 1.26 -11.39 -2.50
N TYR A 165 0.37 -11.46 -3.49
CA TYR A 165 -1.00 -11.91 -3.25
C TYR A 165 -1.14 -13.42 -3.08
N SER A 166 -2.01 -13.85 -2.17
CA SER A 166 -2.37 -15.24 -1.90
C SER A 166 -3.75 -15.56 -2.49
N LYS A 167 -3.79 -16.50 -3.43
CA LYS A 167 -5.03 -17.01 -4.03
C LYS A 167 -5.89 -17.74 -2.99
N GLY A 168 -7.20 -17.53 -3.02
CA GLY A 168 -8.17 -18.02 -2.04
C GLY A 168 -8.28 -17.16 -0.77
N VAL A 169 -7.43 -16.15 -0.60
CA VAL A 169 -7.45 -15.24 0.55
C VAL A 169 -7.65 -13.80 0.06
N HIS A 170 -6.65 -13.23 -0.62
CA HIS A 170 -6.66 -11.81 -0.98
C HIS A 170 -7.61 -11.52 -2.15
N ASP A 171 -7.76 -12.46 -3.09
CA ASP A 171 -8.71 -12.37 -4.20
C ASP A 171 -10.17 -12.41 -3.71
N HIS A 172 -10.47 -13.33 -2.80
CA HIS A 172 -11.80 -13.47 -2.22
C HIS A 172 -12.19 -12.25 -1.38
N ASP A 173 -11.29 -11.80 -0.50
CA ASP A 173 -11.52 -10.61 0.33
C ASP A 173 -11.63 -9.35 -0.53
N ALA A 174 -10.76 -9.18 -1.52
CA ALA A 174 -10.78 -8.02 -2.42
C ALA A 174 -12.05 -8.01 -3.28
N ALA A 175 -12.56 -9.17 -3.73
CA ALA A 175 -13.83 -9.25 -4.44
C ALA A 175 -15.00 -8.72 -3.59
N LYS A 176 -15.06 -9.09 -2.29
CA LYS A 176 -16.10 -8.59 -1.37
C LYS A 176 -15.99 -7.09 -1.15
N MET A 177 -14.78 -6.59 -0.90
CA MET A 177 -14.51 -5.16 -0.74
C MET A 177 -14.87 -4.39 -2.01
N LEU A 178 -14.43 -4.85 -3.17
CA LEU A 178 -14.67 -4.21 -4.46
C LEU A 178 -16.16 -4.10 -4.79
N ARG A 179 -16.94 -5.16 -4.54
CA ARG A 179 -18.41 -5.11 -4.71
C ARG A 179 -19.02 -4.03 -3.82
N ALA A 180 -18.69 -4.03 -2.53
CA ALA A 180 -19.20 -3.03 -1.59
C ALA A 180 -18.82 -1.61 -2.00
N LEU A 181 -17.57 -1.38 -2.43
CA LEU A 181 -17.08 -0.09 -2.91
C LEU A 181 -17.82 0.41 -4.15
N VAL A 182 -18.07 -0.47 -5.14
CA VAL A 182 -18.82 -0.10 -6.36
C VAL A 182 -20.26 0.26 -6.02
N GLU A 183 -20.93 -0.54 -5.19
CA GLU A 183 -22.30 -0.26 -4.73
C GLU A 183 -22.39 1.07 -3.97
N MET A 184 -21.47 1.29 -3.01
CA MET A 184 -21.39 2.55 -2.26
C MET A 184 -21.16 3.74 -3.19
N LYS A 185 -20.15 3.68 -4.06
CA LYS A 185 -19.81 4.78 -4.98
C LYS A 185 -20.96 5.15 -5.91
N SER A 186 -21.78 4.17 -6.31
CA SER A 186 -22.97 4.41 -7.15
C SER A 186 -24.12 5.12 -6.41
N THR A 187 -24.20 5.01 -5.08
CA THR A 187 -25.31 5.53 -4.26
C THR A 187 -24.94 6.76 -3.42
N LEU A 188 -23.66 6.96 -3.11
CA LEU A 188 -23.20 8.06 -2.25
C LEU A 188 -23.39 9.44 -2.86
N GLY A 189 -23.37 9.57 -4.19
CA GLY A 189 -23.40 10.87 -4.83
C GLY A 189 -22.28 11.77 -4.30
N LEU A 190 -22.62 12.92 -3.70
CA LEU A 190 -21.65 13.85 -3.12
C LEU A 190 -21.23 13.48 -1.67
N LEU A 191 -21.86 12.50 -1.04
CA LEU A 191 -21.40 11.93 0.23
C LEU A 191 -20.09 11.12 0.10
N ARG A 192 -19.58 10.95 -1.12
CA ARG A 192 -18.27 10.33 -1.39
C ARG A 192 -17.07 11.17 -0.93
N PHE A 193 -17.26 12.49 -0.75
CA PHE A 193 -16.25 13.38 -0.17
C PHE A 193 -16.27 13.25 1.35
N ASP A 194 -15.13 13.40 2.04
CA ASP A 194 -15.06 13.27 3.50
C ASP A 194 -15.99 14.27 4.22
N PRO A 195 -16.69 13.89 5.32
CA PRO A 195 -17.56 14.81 6.06
C PRO A 195 -16.90 16.13 6.49
N ARG A 196 -15.60 16.10 6.86
CA ARG A 196 -14.83 17.29 7.24
C ARG A 196 -14.61 18.22 6.04
N ALA A 197 -14.35 17.63 4.86
CA ALA A 197 -14.25 18.37 3.61
C ALA A 197 -15.57 19.07 3.25
N ARG A 198 -16.70 18.36 3.39
CA ARG A 198 -18.03 18.91 3.14
C ARG A 198 -18.33 20.07 4.09
N ALA A 199 -18.09 19.87 5.38
CA ALA A 199 -18.33 20.91 6.38
C ALA A 199 -17.47 22.16 6.15
N MET A 200 -16.17 21.99 5.86
CA MET A 200 -15.26 23.10 5.52
C MET A 200 -15.81 23.94 4.36
N ALA A 201 -16.22 23.29 3.27
CA ALA A 201 -16.80 23.95 2.11
C ALA A 201 -18.09 24.71 2.44
N VAL A 202 -18.99 24.09 3.22
CA VAL A 202 -20.26 24.70 3.62
C VAL A 202 -20.03 25.91 4.53
N VAL A 203 -19.15 25.78 5.53
CA VAL A 203 -18.85 26.87 6.47
C VAL A 203 -18.30 28.07 5.71
N TYR A 204 -17.28 27.84 4.88
CA TYR A 204 -16.70 28.89 4.04
C TYR A 204 -17.78 29.58 3.20
N TRP A 205 -18.53 28.80 2.41
CA TRP A 205 -19.45 29.35 1.42
C TRP A 205 -20.63 30.11 2.04
N ARG A 206 -21.17 29.62 3.16
CA ARG A 206 -22.34 30.22 3.80
C ARG A 206 -22.00 31.45 4.65
N TYR A 207 -20.87 31.41 5.36
CA TYR A 207 -20.60 32.36 6.44
C TYR A 207 -19.37 33.26 6.22
N PHE A 208 -18.41 32.85 5.39
CA PHE A 208 -17.16 33.59 5.18
C PHE A 208 -17.03 34.21 3.78
N ALA A 209 -17.59 33.55 2.76
CA ALA A 209 -17.56 34.07 1.40
C ALA A 209 -18.34 35.38 1.29
N GLU A 210 -17.68 36.42 0.77
CA GLU A 210 -18.32 37.73 0.59
C GLU A 210 -19.55 37.63 -0.32
N ARG A 211 -20.61 38.38 0.02
CA ARG A 211 -21.90 38.30 -0.70
C ARG A 211 -21.77 38.54 -2.21
N ALA A 212 -20.91 39.48 -2.61
CA ALA A 212 -20.66 39.79 -4.02
C ALA A 212 -19.93 38.64 -4.72
N GLN A 213 -18.90 38.11 -4.08
CA GLN A 213 -18.11 36.98 -4.59
C GLN A 213 -18.96 35.71 -4.72
N ARG A 214 -19.76 35.39 -3.69
CA ARG A 214 -20.69 34.26 -3.68
C ARG A 214 -21.68 34.32 -4.85
N LYS A 215 -22.26 35.51 -5.10
CA LYS A 215 -23.20 35.72 -6.22
C LYS A 215 -22.52 35.51 -7.58
N LEU A 216 -21.31 36.05 -7.75
CA LEU A 216 -20.56 35.94 -9.01
C LEU A 216 -20.12 34.50 -9.29
N ILE A 217 -19.46 33.85 -8.32
CA ILE A 217 -18.97 32.48 -8.45
C ILE A 217 -20.14 31.51 -8.63
N GLY A 218 -21.20 31.65 -7.82
CA GLY A 218 -22.39 30.80 -7.94
C GLY A 218 -23.06 30.91 -9.31
N ALA A 219 -23.16 32.12 -9.88
CA ALA A 219 -23.69 32.30 -11.24
C ALA A 219 -22.78 31.65 -12.30
N LYS A 220 -21.45 31.82 -12.16
CA LYS A 220 -20.47 31.25 -13.09
C LYS A 220 -20.49 29.72 -13.08
N LEU A 221 -20.58 29.10 -11.89
CA LEU A 221 -20.60 27.65 -11.74
C LEU A 221 -21.92 27.02 -12.19
N ARG A 222 -23.07 27.66 -11.91
CA ARG A 222 -24.35 27.22 -12.49
C ARG A 222 -24.34 27.29 -14.01
N GLY A 223 -23.85 28.39 -14.58
CA GLY A 223 -23.67 28.51 -16.03
C GLY A 223 -22.73 27.45 -16.59
N TYR A 224 -21.67 27.09 -15.86
CA TYR A 224 -20.80 25.98 -16.24
C TYR A 224 -21.50 24.61 -16.14
N GLY A 225 -22.40 24.41 -15.18
CA GLY A 225 -23.24 23.22 -15.09
C GLY A 225 -24.04 22.98 -16.37
N GLU A 226 -24.66 24.04 -16.91
CA GLU A 226 -25.38 24.00 -18.20
C GLU A 226 -24.43 23.67 -19.37
N VAL A 227 -23.23 24.27 -19.39
CA VAL A 227 -22.21 23.95 -20.41
C VAL A 227 -21.81 22.48 -20.33
N SER A 228 -21.60 21.94 -19.12
CA SER A 228 -21.23 20.54 -18.93
C SER A 228 -22.35 19.57 -19.31
N ALA A 229 -23.62 19.97 -19.13
CA ALA A 229 -24.77 19.18 -19.56
C ALA A 229 -24.91 19.16 -21.09
N ALA A 230 -24.63 20.29 -21.75
CA ALA A 230 -24.66 20.41 -23.21
C ALA A 230 -23.43 19.78 -23.89
N PHE A 231 -22.27 19.80 -23.23
CA PHE A 231 -20.98 19.35 -23.76
C PHE A 231 -20.22 18.49 -22.72
N PRO A 232 -20.58 17.20 -22.58
CA PRO A 232 -19.98 16.31 -21.59
C PRO A 232 -18.46 16.13 -21.71
N ASP A 233 -17.90 16.31 -22.90
CA ASP A 233 -16.46 16.14 -23.18
C ASP A 233 -15.63 17.41 -22.92
N ALA A 234 -16.21 18.50 -22.39
CA ALA A 234 -15.52 19.78 -22.23
C ALA A 234 -14.49 19.79 -21.08
N PRO A 235 -13.18 20.00 -21.35
CA PRO A 235 -12.14 19.96 -20.32
C PRO A 235 -11.97 21.32 -19.64
N THR A 236 -12.82 21.65 -18.65
CA THR A 236 -12.74 22.98 -17.99
C THR A 236 -12.89 22.99 -16.46
N GLN A 237 -13.16 21.84 -15.82
CA GLN A 237 -13.38 21.75 -14.37
C GLN A 237 -12.18 22.24 -13.54
N ARG A 238 -10.95 21.93 -13.95
CA ARG A 238 -9.74 22.18 -13.16
C ARG A 238 -9.54 23.65 -12.79
N LYS A 239 -9.87 24.59 -13.68
CA LYS A 239 -9.73 26.04 -13.42
C LYS A 239 -10.66 26.52 -12.30
N TYR A 240 -11.88 25.99 -12.26
CA TYR A 240 -12.87 26.33 -11.24
C TYR A 240 -12.51 25.74 -9.88
N VAL A 241 -12.10 24.47 -9.87
CA VAL A 241 -11.63 23.81 -8.65
C VAL A 241 -10.41 24.52 -8.08
N ALA A 242 -9.42 24.87 -8.90
CA ALA A 242 -8.25 25.64 -8.46
C ALA A 242 -8.63 27.03 -7.89
N GLN A 243 -9.60 27.71 -8.50
CA GLN A 243 -10.09 28.98 -7.97
C GLN A 243 -10.73 28.81 -6.59
N LEU A 244 -11.58 27.80 -6.40
CA LEU A 244 -12.22 27.50 -5.11
C LEU A 244 -11.21 27.04 -4.06
N HIS A 245 -10.20 26.26 -4.48
CA HIS A 245 -9.11 25.82 -3.62
C HIS A 245 -8.38 27.01 -2.99
N ASN A 246 -7.94 27.99 -3.80
CA ASN A 246 -7.23 29.17 -3.27
C ASN A 246 -8.08 29.97 -2.29
N LEU A 247 -9.39 30.06 -2.52
CA LEU A 247 -10.31 30.74 -1.62
C LEU A 247 -10.47 30.01 -0.28
N LEU A 248 -10.61 28.68 -0.33
CA LEU A 248 -10.67 27.85 0.85
C LEU A 248 -9.34 27.85 1.61
N GLU A 249 -8.20 27.88 0.90
CA GLU A 249 -6.86 27.95 1.50
C GLU A 249 -6.69 29.24 2.29
N GLN A 250 -7.08 30.37 1.70
CA GLN A 250 -7.07 31.64 2.39
C GLN A 250 -7.98 31.60 3.64
N PHE A 251 -9.19 31.06 3.51
CA PHE A 251 -10.12 30.90 4.64
C PHE A 251 -9.53 30.04 5.76
N VAL A 252 -8.90 28.92 5.44
CA VAL A 252 -8.26 28.03 6.41
C VAL A 252 -7.15 28.76 7.17
N ASN A 253 -6.28 29.49 6.44
CA ASN A 253 -5.18 30.24 7.04
C ASN A 253 -5.65 31.42 7.90
N ASP A 254 -6.67 32.16 7.45
CA ASP A 254 -7.17 33.35 8.14
C ASP A 254 -8.01 33.00 9.38
N SER A 255 -8.80 31.91 9.31
CA SER A 255 -9.73 31.54 10.39
C SER A 255 -9.15 30.56 11.41
N GLY A 256 -8.20 29.70 11.01
CA GLY A 256 -7.69 28.60 11.85
C GLY A 256 -8.75 27.55 12.23
N LEU A 257 -9.91 27.52 11.55
CA LEU A 257 -11.02 26.63 11.92
C LEU A 257 -10.87 25.20 11.41
N PHE A 258 -10.05 24.95 10.39
CA PHE A 258 -9.92 23.64 9.77
C PHE A 258 -8.45 23.35 9.46
N GLU A 259 -8.09 22.07 9.46
CA GLU A 259 -6.79 21.61 8.97
C GLU A 259 -6.77 21.55 7.43
N PRO A 260 -5.62 21.80 6.78
CA PRO A 260 -5.52 21.81 5.31
C PRO A 260 -5.65 20.41 4.67
N THR A 261 -5.64 19.34 5.46
CA THR A 261 -5.67 17.94 5.00
C THR A 261 -6.77 17.65 3.97
N PHE A 262 -7.96 18.25 4.13
CA PHE A 262 -9.12 18.01 3.27
C PHE A 262 -9.40 19.13 2.26
N LEU A 263 -8.48 20.08 2.10
CA LEU A 263 -8.68 21.29 1.30
C LEU A 263 -9.02 21.00 -0.17
N THR A 264 -8.29 20.08 -0.81
CA THR A 264 -8.55 19.65 -2.19
C THR A 264 -9.94 19.05 -2.32
N GLN A 265 -10.31 18.13 -1.42
CA GLN A 265 -11.65 17.52 -1.43
C GLN A 265 -12.75 18.55 -1.18
N ALA A 266 -12.53 19.53 -0.30
CA ALA A 266 -13.49 20.58 -0.01
C ALA A 266 -13.75 21.46 -1.25
N ALA A 267 -12.70 21.81 -2.01
CA ALA A 267 -12.82 22.57 -3.25
C ALA A 267 -13.56 21.80 -4.35
N GLU A 268 -13.25 20.51 -4.52
CA GLU A 268 -13.94 19.64 -5.47
C GLU A 268 -15.40 19.41 -5.10
N TYR A 269 -15.69 19.22 -3.81
CA TYR A 269 -17.05 19.11 -3.29
C TYR A 269 -17.84 20.39 -3.52
N LEU A 270 -17.28 21.55 -3.14
CA LEU A 270 -17.92 22.85 -3.33
C LEU A 270 -18.22 23.12 -4.80
N PHE A 271 -17.28 22.79 -5.70
CA PHE A 271 -17.53 22.84 -7.13
C PHE A 271 -18.72 21.96 -7.53
N ALA A 272 -18.73 20.69 -7.08
CA ALA A 272 -19.74 19.71 -7.46
C ALA A 272 -21.14 20.01 -6.92
N GLU A 273 -21.27 20.74 -5.81
CA GLU A 273 -22.53 21.29 -5.33
C GLU A 273 -22.96 22.50 -6.16
N LEU A 274 -22.09 23.50 -6.32
CA LEU A 274 -22.45 24.79 -6.93
C LEU A 274 -22.80 24.72 -8.43
N ILE A 275 -22.38 23.66 -9.13
CA ILE A 275 -22.84 23.40 -10.51
C ILE A 275 -24.31 22.95 -10.56
N LYS A 276 -24.84 22.32 -9.49
CA LYS A 276 -26.22 21.84 -9.40
C LYS A 276 -27.16 22.87 -8.77
N GLY A 277 -26.64 23.66 -7.83
CA GLY A 277 -27.41 24.63 -7.08
C GLY A 277 -26.72 24.95 -5.76
N ASP A 278 -27.11 26.05 -5.12
CA ASP A 278 -26.58 26.45 -3.81
C ASP A 278 -27.25 25.66 -2.66
N GLN A 279 -27.38 24.35 -2.84
CA GLN A 279 -27.97 23.39 -1.92
C GLN A 279 -26.92 22.33 -1.60
N PHE A 280 -26.78 21.98 -0.33
CA PHE A 280 -25.70 21.12 0.15
C PHE A 280 -26.27 19.82 0.69
N VAL A 281 -25.77 18.68 0.21
CA VAL A 281 -26.19 17.37 0.71
C VAL A 281 -25.86 17.23 2.19
N ILE A 282 -26.74 16.56 2.92
CA ILE A 282 -26.56 16.25 4.34
C ILE A 282 -26.48 14.74 4.47
N SER A 283 -25.47 14.24 5.18
CA SER A 283 -25.40 12.81 5.46
C SER A 283 -26.54 12.37 6.38
N ARG A 284 -27.04 11.14 6.17
CA ARG A 284 -28.02 10.54 7.09
C ARG A 284 -27.47 10.51 8.53
N THR A 285 -26.19 10.19 8.70
CA THR A 285 -25.52 10.17 9.99
C THR A 285 -25.58 11.52 10.71
N ALA A 286 -25.29 12.62 10.02
CA ALA A 286 -25.37 13.96 10.62
C ALA A 286 -26.82 14.37 10.95
N ALA A 287 -27.78 14.01 10.09
CA ALA A 287 -29.20 14.25 10.33
C ALA A 287 -29.71 13.49 11.57
N ASP A 288 -29.39 12.20 11.67
CA ASP A 288 -29.76 11.36 12.81
C ASP A 288 -29.07 11.84 14.10
N ALA A 289 -27.81 12.26 14.00
CA ALA A 289 -27.06 12.86 15.11
C ALA A 289 -27.68 14.18 15.59
N LEU A 290 -28.18 15.01 14.67
CA LEU A 290 -28.89 16.24 15.04
C LEU A 290 -30.18 15.95 15.79
N ASP A 291 -31.01 15.04 15.28
CA ASP A 291 -32.27 14.65 15.92
C ASP A 291 -31.98 14.11 17.35
N ALA A 292 -30.95 13.27 17.49
CA ALA A 292 -30.50 12.75 18.78
C ALA A 292 -29.96 13.85 19.71
N PHE A 293 -29.19 14.81 19.19
CA PHE A 293 -28.66 15.94 19.94
C PHE A 293 -29.79 16.82 20.49
N GLN A 294 -30.77 17.16 19.65
CA GLN A 294 -31.92 17.97 20.06
C GLN A 294 -32.76 17.26 21.14
N LEU A 295 -32.96 15.95 21.01
CA LEU A 295 -33.63 15.14 22.04
C LEU A 295 -32.82 15.12 23.35
N HIS A 296 -31.50 15.01 23.27
CA HIS A 296 -30.62 15.05 24.42
C HIS A 296 -30.70 16.39 25.17
N LEU A 297 -30.66 17.51 24.46
CA LEU A 297 -30.76 18.84 25.09
C LEU A 297 -32.13 19.08 25.72
N LYS A 298 -33.22 18.59 25.11
CA LYS A 298 -34.58 18.68 25.67
C LYS A 298 -34.69 17.86 26.95
N SER A 299 -34.23 16.61 26.93
CA SER A 299 -34.28 15.73 28.10
C SER A 299 -33.38 16.19 29.25
N ALA A 300 -32.24 16.80 28.94
CA ALA A 300 -31.30 17.33 29.93
C ALA A 300 -31.61 18.76 30.40
N GLY A 301 -32.63 19.44 29.83
CA GLY A 301 -33.01 20.80 30.20
C GLY A 301 -32.01 21.89 29.75
N HIS A 302 -31.18 21.61 28.74
CA HIS A 302 -30.14 22.52 28.25
C HIS A 302 -30.49 23.22 26.92
N ALA A 303 -31.66 22.94 26.33
CA ALA A 303 -32.04 23.47 25.01
C ALA A 303 -32.02 25.01 24.92
N GLU A 304 -32.60 25.72 25.89
CA GLU A 304 -32.61 27.19 25.90
C GLU A 304 -31.20 27.76 26.13
N ARG A 305 -30.40 27.14 27.01
CA ARG A 305 -29.02 27.56 27.29
C ARG A 305 -28.13 27.40 26.06
N PHE A 306 -28.29 26.29 25.34
CA PHE A 306 -27.62 26.07 24.07
C PHE A 306 -27.98 27.15 23.05
N ALA A 307 -29.28 27.40 22.83
CA ALA A 307 -29.74 28.43 21.89
C ALA A 307 -29.22 29.83 22.26
N ALA A 308 -29.28 30.19 23.55
CA ALA A 308 -28.74 31.45 24.05
C ALA A 308 -27.23 31.56 23.85
N SER A 309 -26.48 30.46 24.03
CA SER A 309 -25.03 30.45 23.83
C SER A 309 -24.62 30.71 22.38
N LEU A 310 -25.33 30.13 21.41
CA LEU A 310 -25.08 30.39 19.98
C LEU A 310 -25.53 31.80 19.56
N ALA A 311 -26.65 32.29 20.12
CA ALA A 311 -27.13 33.65 19.83
C ALA A 311 -26.15 34.73 20.33
N ALA A 312 -25.47 34.50 21.45
CA ALA A 312 -24.50 35.44 22.01
C ALA A 312 -23.30 35.71 21.09
N VAL A 313 -22.92 34.73 20.27
CA VAL A 313 -21.80 34.81 19.31
C VAL A 313 -22.26 34.91 17.86
N GLU A 314 -23.55 35.18 17.61
CA GLU A 314 -24.13 35.14 16.27
C GLU A 314 -23.43 36.04 15.24
N LYS A 315 -22.91 37.19 15.70
CA LYS A 315 -22.24 38.19 14.86
C LYS A 315 -20.79 37.85 14.52
N ASP A 316 -20.21 36.84 15.16
CA ASP A 316 -18.85 36.36 14.88
C ASP A 316 -18.89 34.92 14.37
N PRO A 317 -18.90 34.71 13.03
CA PRO A 317 -19.00 33.38 12.45
C PRO A 317 -17.96 32.36 12.94
N PRO A 318 -16.66 32.71 13.12
CA PRO A 318 -15.69 31.82 13.73
C PRO A 318 -16.11 31.32 15.11
N SER A 319 -16.42 32.21 16.05
CA SER A 319 -16.83 31.81 17.40
C SER A 319 -18.14 31.02 17.40
N ARG A 320 -19.10 31.39 16.56
CA ARG A 320 -20.38 30.67 16.42
C ARG A 320 -20.17 29.22 15.98
N PHE A 321 -19.32 29.01 14.97
CA PHE A 321 -19.04 27.66 14.47
C PHE A 321 -18.20 26.85 15.46
N SER A 322 -17.14 27.43 16.05
CA SER A 322 -16.32 26.74 17.07
C SER A 322 -17.15 26.31 18.27
N LEU A 323 -18.04 27.17 18.77
CA LEU A 323 -18.92 26.80 19.88
C LEU A 323 -19.87 25.65 19.50
N ALA A 324 -20.46 25.69 18.30
CA ALA A 324 -21.30 24.59 17.83
C ALA A 324 -20.52 23.28 17.65
N ARG A 325 -19.26 23.36 17.22
CA ARG A 325 -18.34 22.23 17.15
C ARG A 325 -18.04 21.65 18.53
N ASP A 326 -17.81 22.48 19.54
CA ASP A 326 -17.58 22.00 20.91
C ASP A 326 -18.78 21.25 21.47
N TRP A 327 -20.00 21.77 21.24
CA TRP A 327 -21.25 21.09 21.60
C TRP A 327 -21.41 19.76 20.85
N ALA A 328 -21.15 19.75 19.54
CA ALA A 328 -21.22 18.56 18.71
C ALA A 328 -20.21 17.49 19.15
N ALA A 329 -18.94 17.88 19.38
CA ALA A 329 -17.87 17.01 19.83
C ALA A 329 -18.20 16.36 21.18
N ALA A 330 -18.55 17.16 22.19
CA ALA A 330 -18.88 16.64 23.51
C ALA A 330 -20.06 15.65 23.48
N PHE A 331 -21.06 15.91 22.63
CA PHE A 331 -22.19 15.01 22.46
C PHE A 331 -21.80 13.71 21.74
N LEU A 332 -21.07 13.80 20.63
CA LEU A 332 -20.68 12.63 19.84
C LEU A 332 -19.64 11.78 20.55
N GLU A 333 -18.72 12.34 21.33
CA GLU A 333 -17.80 11.60 22.21
C GLU A 333 -18.57 10.78 23.25
N LYS A 334 -19.59 11.40 23.87
CA LYS A 334 -20.46 10.69 24.81
C LYS A 334 -21.21 9.54 24.15
N GLN A 335 -21.68 9.73 22.91
CA GLN A 335 -22.34 8.66 22.15
C GLN A 335 -21.35 7.57 21.70
N ALA A 336 -20.15 7.95 21.27
CA ALA A 336 -19.10 7.05 20.79
C ALA A 336 -18.64 6.04 21.86
N ASN A 337 -18.76 6.40 23.14
CA ASN A 337 -18.44 5.53 24.27
C ASN A 337 -19.51 4.48 24.60
N THR A 338 -20.60 4.41 23.82
CA THR A 338 -21.62 3.38 23.98
C THR A 338 -21.27 2.12 23.17
N LYS A 339 -21.73 0.94 23.62
CA LYS A 339 -21.37 -0.35 22.99
C LYS A 339 -21.82 -0.49 21.53
N ASP A 340 -22.88 0.23 21.13
CA ASP A 340 -23.48 0.15 19.80
C ASP A 340 -23.06 1.32 18.89
N ALA A 341 -22.09 2.14 19.32
CA ALA A 341 -21.68 3.30 18.57
C ALA A 341 -20.93 2.91 17.28
N SER A 342 -21.21 3.67 16.21
CA SER A 342 -20.41 3.60 14.99
C SER A 342 -18.99 4.10 15.27
N ALA A 343 -17.99 3.34 14.81
CA ALA A 343 -16.58 3.71 14.93
C ALA A 343 -16.24 5.04 14.25
N ASP A 344 -17.05 5.46 13.27
CA ASP A 344 -16.79 6.64 12.44
C ASP A 344 -17.58 7.87 12.90
N LEU A 345 -18.32 7.77 14.02
CA LEU A 345 -19.26 8.83 14.44
C LEU A 345 -18.56 10.18 14.64
N LEU A 346 -17.32 10.16 15.13
CA LEU A 346 -16.53 11.37 15.37
C LEU A 346 -16.11 12.10 14.09
N ASP A 347 -16.11 11.44 12.92
CA ASP A 347 -15.84 12.13 11.65
C ASP A 347 -16.94 13.14 11.30
N TYR A 348 -18.13 13.01 11.89
CA TYR A 348 -19.31 13.84 11.61
C TYR A 348 -19.47 15.05 12.54
N VAL A 349 -18.51 15.31 13.43
CA VAL A 349 -18.54 16.46 14.36
C VAL A 349 -18.76 17.77 13.61
N ASP A 350 -18.00 18.02 12.55
CA ASP A 350 -18.09 19.27 11.78
C ASP A 350 -19.41 19.38 11.00
N GLU A 351 -19.91 18.28 10.45
CA GLU A 351 -21.18 18.28 9.71
C GLU A 351 -22.38 18.49 10.64
N LEU A 352 -22.32 17.93 11.86
CA LEU A 352 -23.28 18.23 12.92
C LEU A 352 -23.17 19.70 13.36
N ALA A 353 -21.96 20.24 13.54
CA ALA A 353 -21.77 21.65 13.90
C ALA A 353 -22.37 22.60 12.85
N VAL A 354 -22.16 22.32 11.56
CA VAL A 354 -22.80 23.03 10.44
C VAL A 354 -24.33 22.97 10.54
N SER A 355 -24.86 21.80 10.87
CA SER A 355 -26.29 21.56 11.05
C SER A 355 -26.87 22.35 12.22
N LEU A 356 -26.12 22.48 13.33
CA LEU A 356 -26.53 23.20 14.53
C LEU A 356 -26.58 24.72 14.35
N ILE A 357 -25.67 25.29 13.54
CA ILE A 357 -25.67 26.74 13.27
C ILE A 357 -26.62 27.13 12.13
N SER A 358 -27.13 26.16 11.37
CA SER A 358 -28.10 26.38 10.30
C SER A 358 -29.50 26.57 10.88
N SER A 359 -30.25 27.57 10.40
CA SER A 359 -31.56 27.94 10.95
C SER A 359 -32.59 26.82 10.82
N GLU A 360 -32.58 26.11 9.69
CA GLU A 360 -33.41 24.94 9.42
C GLU A 360 -32.67 24.00 8.46
N ILE A 361 -32.91 22.70 8.58
CA ILE A 361 -32.42 21.70 7.65
C ILE A 361 -33.53 21.31 6.68
N ASP A 362 -33.24 21.46 5.39
CA ASP A 362 -34.07 20.87 4.35
C ASP A 362 -33.86 19.35 4.32
N ARG A 363 -34.86 18.61 4.80
CA ARG A 363 -34.83 17.14 4.85
C ARG A 363 -34.78 16.50 3.46
N GLN A 364 -35.09 17.23 2.39
CA GLN A 364 -34.94 16.74 1.01
C GLN A 364 -33.46 16.62 0.59
N LEU A 365 -32.56 17.33 1.28
CA LEU A 365 -31.11 17.28 1.03
C LEU A 365 -30.41 16.11 1.74
N ILE A 366 -31.14 15.30 2.52
CA ILE A 366 -30.56 14.12 3.17
C ILE A 366 -30.28 13.04 2.12
N GLY A 367 -29.00 12.74 1.93
CA GLY A 367 -28.56 11.71 0.98
C GLY A 367 -28.99 10.30 1.41
N GLN A 368 -29.33 9.46 0.43
CA GLN A 368 -29.78 8.08 0.68
C GLN A 368 -28.62 7.08 0.86
N GLY A 369 -27.44 7.40 0.35
CA GLY A 369 -26.25 6.55 0.45
C GLY A 369 -25.68 6.50 1.87
N ARG A 370 -25.14 5.34 2.26
CA ARG A 370 -24.40 5.15 3.52
C ARG A 370 -22.92 4.96 3.21
N ALA A 371 -22.07 5.71 3.89
CA ALA A 371 -20.62 5.63 3.72
C ALA A 371 -20.01 4.41 4.41
N SER A 372 -20.69 3.84 5.42
CA SER A 372 -20.17 2.71 6.19
C SER A 372 -20.98 1.42 5.97
N ARG A 373 -20.30 0.28 5.96
CA ARG A 373 -20.89 -1.07 5.89
C ARG A 373 -19.94 -2.09 6.54
N GLU A 374 -20.51 -3.03 7.28
CA GLU A 374 -19.76 -4.21 7.73
C GLU A 374 -19.75 -5.29 6.63
N ILE A 375 -18.56 -5.74 6.24
CA ILE A 375 -18.35 -6.86 5.33
C ILE A 375 -18.02 -8.10 6.17
N THR A 376 -18.72 -9.20 5.93
CA THR A 376 -18.57 -10.45 6.70
C THR A 376 -17.97 -11.58 5.87
N GLY A 377 -17.42 -12.58 6.55
CA GLY A 377 -16.80 -13.75 5.92
C GLY A 377 -15.47 -13.43 5.27
N MET A 378 -14.70 -12.52 5.87
CA MET A 378 -13.32 -12.23 5.49
C MET A 378 -12.41 -13.41 5.86
N VAL A 379 -11.43 -13.72 5.02
CA VAL A 379 -10.52 -14.87 5.20
C VAL A 379 -9.16 -14.44 5.74
N GLY A 380 -8.70 -13.24 5.40
CA GLY A 380 -7.41 -12.71 5.82
C GLY A 380 -7.22 -12.61 7.33
N SER A 381 -5.96 -12.68 7.75
CA SER A 381 -5.54 -12.56 9.15
C SER A 381 -4.98 -11.18 9.51
N HIS A 382 -5.23 -10.16 8.68
CA HIS A 382 -4.71 -8.80 8.88
C HIS A 382 -5.40 -8.11 10.06
N ALA A 383 -4.71 -7.19 10.76
CA ALA A 383 -5.21 -6.52 11.97
C ALA A 383 -6.48 -5.68 11.77
N VAL A 384 -6.76 -5.26 10.53
CA VAL A 384 -7.99 -4.54 10.16
C VAL A 384 -9.22 -5.46 10.10
N ILE A 385 -9.03 -6.78 10.07
CA ILE A 385 -10.08 -7.78 10.09
C ILE A 385 -10.25 -8.27 11.53
N ARG A 386 -11.48 -8.22 12.04
CA ARG A 386 -11.83 -8.67 13.39
C ARG A 386 -12.90 -9.74 13.30
N GLU A 387 -12.59 -10.95 13.76
CA GLU A 387 -13.54 -12.09 13.78
C GLU A 387 -14.18 -12.37 12.39
N GLY A 388 -13.39 -12.28 11.31
CA GLY A 388 -13.89 -12.46 9.94
C GLY A 388 -14.79 -11.33 9.44
N LYS A 389 -14.79 -10.18 10.13
CA LYS A 389 -15.51 -8.97 9.75
C LYS A 389 -14.55 -7.84 9.43
N TYR A 390 -14.94 -7.03 8.47
CA TYR A 390 -14.21 -5.83 8.07
C TYR A 390 -15.18 -4.65 8.03
N HIS A 391 -14.88 -3.61 8.80
CA HIS A 391 -15.65 -2.37 8.80
C HIS A 391 -15.16 -1.48 7.66
N LEU A 392 -15.97 -1.37 6.61
CA LEU A 392 -15.68 -0.51 5.47
C LEU A 392 -16.36 0.84 5.68
N ASN A 393 -15.57 1.90 5.78
CA ASN A 393 -16.03 3.27 5.56
C ASN A 393 -15.42 3.79 4.24
N PHE A 394 -16.27 4.17 3.29
CA PHE A 394 -15.84 4.58 1.95
C PHE A 394 -14.88 5.78 1.99
N ASN A 395 -15.18 6.81 2.78
CA ASN A 395 -14.36 8.02 2.83
C ASN A 395 -12.97 7.72 3.43
N GLN A 396 -12.95 7.01 4.57
CA GLN A 396 -11.70 6.60 5.23
C GLN A 396 -10.89 5.64 4.35
N PHE A 397 -11.55 4.69 3.68
CA PHE A 397 -10.89 3.74 2.78
C PHE A 397 -10.18 4.48 1.64
N ILE A 398 -10.87 5.38 0.94
CA ILE A 398 -10.27 6.13 -0.17
C ILE A 398 -9.14 7.02 0.33
N ALA A 399 -9.33 7.76 1.43
CA ALA A 399 -8.27 8.62 1.99
C ALA A 399 -7.03 7.82 2.43
N LYS A 400 -7.24 6.70 3.13
CA LYS A 400 -6.16 5.82 3.59
C LYS A 400 -5.36 5.26 2.43
N LEU A 401 -6.03 4.74 1.40
CA LEU A 401 -5.39 4.08 0.28
C LEU A 401 -4.76 5.07 -0.70
N ASP A 402 -5.33 6.26 -0.85
CA ASP A 402 -4.72 7.36 -1.61
C ASP A 402 -3.42 7.83 -0.97
N GLN A 403 -3.40 7.99 0.36
CA GLN A 403 -2.17 8.29 1.10
C GLN A 403 -1.13 7.17 0.98
N PHE A 404 -1.58 5.91 1.06
CA PHE A 404 -0.70 4.76 0.93
C PHE A 404 -0.05 4.68 -0.47
N GLU A 405 -0.85 4.79 -1.54
CA GLU A 405 -0.38 4.75 -2.93
C GLU A 405 0.56 5.92 -3.27
N HIS A 406 0.26 7.14 -2.83
CA HIS A 406 1.02 8.32 -3.24
C HIS A 406 2.20 8.67 -2.32
N HIS A 407 2.22 8.18 -1.07
CA HIS A 407 3.31 8.48 -0.13
C HIS A 407 4.07 7.24 0.33
N VAL A 408 3.38 6.18 0.75
CA VAL A 408 4.05 5.01 1.35
C VAL A 408 4.69 4.12 0.28
N VAL A 409 3.96 3.84 -0.80
CA VAL A 409 4.42 2.97 -1.89
C VAL A 409 5.71 3.49 -2.56
N PRO A 410 5.82 4.78 -2.96
CA PRO A 410 7.05 5.31 -3.54
C PRO A 410 8.23 5.28 -2.56
N ARG A 411 7.97 5.54 -1.27
CA ARG A 411 9.01 5.48 -0.22
C ARG A 411 9.51 4.05 -0.01
N TYR A 412 8.60 3.07 0.00
CA TYR A 412 8.96 1.66 0.10
C TYR A 412 9.76 1.17 -1.12
N GLN A 413 9.33 1.53 -2.32
CA GLN A 413 10.07 1.22 -3.55
C GLN A 413 11.47 1.82 -3.51
N ARG A 414 11.59 3.10 -3.13
CA ARG A 414 12.90 3.76 -2.99
C ARG A 414 13.76 3.11 -1.91
N PHE A 415 13.16 2.67 -0.81
CA PHE A 415 13.86 1.94 0.25
C PHE A 415 14.46 0.62 -0.27
N VAL A 416 13.69 -0.17 -1.01
CA VAL A 416 14.15 -1.44 -1.60
C VAL A 416 15.29 -1.19 -2.60
N GLU A 417 15.13 -0.19 -3.46
CA GLU A 417 16.16 0.21 -4.43
C GLU A 417 17.44 0.66 -3.74
N ARG A 418 17.34 1.60 -2.78
CA ARG A 418 18.49 2.16 -2.08
C ARG A 418 19.25 1.09 -1.29
N LYS A 419 18.53 0.19 -0.63
CA LYS A 419 19.11 -0.97 0.06
C LYS A 419 19.91 -1.86 -0.91
N LYS A 420 19.37 -2.11 -2.11
CA LYS A 420 20.08 -2.89 -3.13
C LYS A 420 21.33 -2.16 -3.63
N GLU A 421 21.24 -0.87 -3.92
CA GLU A 421 22.39 -0.04 -4.32
C GLU A 421 23.53 -0.11 -3.30
N LEU A 422 23.20 0.01 -2.01
CA LEU A 422 24.18 0.00 -0.92
C LEU A 422 24.85 -1.38 -0.73
N VAL A 423 24.08 -2.46 -0.85
CA VAL A 423 24.64 -3.82 -0.82
C VAL A 423 25.58 -4.06 -2.00
N GLU A 424 25.22 -3.63 -3.21
CA GLU A 424 26.06 -3.81 -4.39
C GLU A 424 27.33 -2.94 -4.35
N ALA A 425 27.23 -1.70 -3.85
CA ALA A 425 28.39 -0.85 -3.61
C ALA A 425 29.37 -1.49 -2.61
N ALA A 426 28.86 -1.94 -1.46
CA ALA A 426 29.68 -2.60 -0.44
C ALA A 426 30.27 -3.93 -0.94
N ARG A 427 29.52 -4.71 -1.74
CA ARG A 427 30.02 -5.94 -2.39
C ARG A 427 31.22 -5.65 -3.29
N TYR A 428 31.16 -4.57 -4.06
CA TYR A 428 32.24 -4.13 -4.95
C TYR A 428 33.46 -3.65 -4.16
N GLU A 429 33.26 -2.81 -3.15
CA GLU A 429 34.34 -2.30 -2.28
C GLU A 429 35.07 -3.42 -1.53
N MET A 430 34.34 -4.41 -1.03
CA MET A 430 34.90 -5.59 -0.36
C MET A 430 35.49 -6.62 -1.33
N ARG A 431 35.36 -6.41 -2.65
CA ARG A 431 35.83 -7.33 -3.71
C ARG A 431 35.34 -8.77 -3.50
N LEU A 432 34.09 -8.95 -3.06
CA LEU A 432 33.55 -10.27 -2.69
C LEU A 432 33.58 -11.28 -3.85
N ASP A 433 33.51 -10.80 -5.09
CA ASP A 433 33.61 -11.65 -6.28
C ASP A 433 34.99 -12.30 -6.48
N GLU A 434 36.05 -11.80 -5.84
CA GLU A 434 37.38 -12.42 -5.87
C GLU A 434 37.46 -13.64 -4.96
N PHE A 435 36.63 -13.68 -3.92
CA PHE A 435 36.52 -14.82 -3.02
C PHE A 435 35.60 -15.92 -3.57
N ARG A 436 34.90 -15.66 -4.69
CA ARG A 436 34.07 -16.68 -5.35
C ARG A 436 34.97 -17.66 -6.11
N PRO A 437 34.96 -18.95 -5.74
CA PRO A 437 35.78 -19.95 -6.42
C PRO A 437 35.34 -20.07 -7.88
N ARG A 438 36.28 -19.86 -8.81
CA ARG A 438 36.06 -20.08 -10.25
C ARG A 438 36.62 -21.44 -10.63
N VAL A 439 35.79 -22.31 -11.19
CA VAL A 439 36.26 -23.60 -11.73
C VAL A 439 37.08 -23.32 -12.97
N LEU A 440 38.39 -23.58 -12.91
CA LEU A 440 39.27 -23.50 -14.06
C LEU A 440 38.91 -24.64 -15.02
N THR A 441 38.37 -24.31 -16.19
CA THR A 441 37.97 -25.30 -17.21
C THR A 441 39.15 -26.13 -17.74
N SER A 442 40.38 -25.65 -17.56
CA SER A 442 41.63 -26.35 -17.92
C SER A 442 42.21 -27.21 -16.81
N PHE A 443 41.67 -27.14 -15.58
CA PHE A 443 42.22 -27.89 -14.46
C PHE A 443 41.81 -29.36 -14.55
N VAL A 444 42.81 -30.23 -14.67
CA VAL A 444 42.65 -31.68 -14.62
C VAL A 444 43.50 -32.21 -13.49
N ARG A 445 42.84 -32.73 -12.44
CA ARG A 445 43.49 -33.38 -11.31
C ARG A 445 44.29 -34.59 -11.80
N ASN A 446 45.54 -34.70 -11.37
CA ASN A 446 46.45 -35.77 -11.78
C ASN A 446 47.26 -36.28 -10.57
N ARG A 447 47.96 -37.40 -10.73
CA ARG A 447 48.75 -38.02 -9.65
C ARG A 447 49.74 -37.08 -8.99
N LEU A 448 50.36 -36.17 -9.75
CA LEU A 448 51.31 -35.20 -9.20
C LEU A 448 50.61 -34.23 -8.23
N ILE A 449 49.40 -33.79 -8.56
CA ILE A 449 48.59 -32.94 -7.68
C ILE A 449 48.22 -33.70 -6.41
N ASP A 450 47.78 -34.95 -6.54
CA ASP A 450 47.29 -35.75 -5.41
C ASP A 450 48.37 -36.23 -4.45
N GLU A 451 49.48 -36.70 -4.98
CA GLU A 451 50.52 -37.37 -4.20
C GLU A 451 51.58 -36.40 -3.69
N VAL A 452 51.70 -35.20 -4.30
CA VAL A 452 52.77 -34.24 -3.97
C VAL A 452 52.21 -32.88 -3.56
N TYR A 453 51.40 -32.22 -4.40
CA TYR A 453 50.98 -30.83 -4.12
C TYR A 453 49.94 -30.72 -3.00
N LEU A 454 48.86 -31.51 -3.03
CA LEU A 454 47.82 -31.45 -1.99
C LEU A 454 48.38 -31.79 -0.58
N PRO A 455 49.29 -32.76 -0.41
CA PRO A 455 49.97 -32.98 0.87
C PRO A 455 50.82 -31.78 1.33
N LEU A 456 51.62 -31.17 0.44
CA LEU A 456 52.44 -30.00 0.78
C LEU A 456 51.58 -28.78 1.17
N ILE A 457 50.49 -28.56 0.45
CA ILE A 457 49.51 -27.52 0.75
C ILE A 457 48.83 -27.81 2.10
N GLY A 458 48.41 -29.06 2.32
CA GLY A 458 47.81 -29.53 3.57
C GLY A 458 48.74 -29.34 4.78
N ASP A 459 50.01 -29.70 4.68
CA ASP A 459 51.00 -29.54 5.75
C ASP A 459 51.22 -28.06 6.13
N ASN A 460 51.17 -27.13 5.16
CA ASN A 460 51.27 -25.70 5.42
C ASN A 460 49.98 -25.13 6.03
N LEU A 461 48.81 -25.46 5.47
CA LEU A 461 47.51 -25.03 6.00
C LEU A 461 47.26 -25.55 7.42
N ALA A 462 47.68 -26.78 7.71
CA ALA A 462 47.57 -27.37 9.05
C ALA A 462 48.29 -26.53 10.11
N LYS A 463 49.45 -25.97 9.77
CA LYS A 463 50.20 -25.07 10.68
C LYS A 463 49.54 -23.70 10.86
N GLN A 464 48.78 -23.23 9.89
CA GLN A 464 48.21 -21.88 9.88
C GLN A 464 46.79 -21.81 10.47
N VAL A 465 45.93 -22.76 10.11
CA VAL A 465 44.47 -22.70 10.37
C VAL A 465 44.00 -23.85 11.27
N GLY A 466 44.87 -24.82 11.56
CA GLY A 466 44.54 -26.01 12.35
C GLY A 466 43.81 -27.10 11.55
N VAL A 467 43.74 -28.31 12.13
CA VAL A 467 43.14 -29.49 11.49
C VAL A 467 42.04 -30.09 12.34
N VAL A 468 41.08 -30.74 11.69
CA VAL A 468 39.99 -31.45 12.35
C VAL A 468 40.55 -32.69 13.06
N GLY A 469 40.67 -32.60 14.39
CA GLY A 469 41.05 -33.72 15.25
C GLY A 469 42.26 -33.47 16.16
N GLU A 470 43.15 -32.52 15.84
CA GLU A 470 44.22 -32.09 16.76
C GLU A 470 43.72 -30.88 17.56
N GLY A 471 43.33 -31.12 18.82
CA GLY A 471 43.09 -30.04 19.79
C GLY A 471 41.65 -29.55 19.92
N LYS A 472 40.63 -30.42 19.84
CA LYS A 472 39.32 -30.10 20.45
C LYS A 472 39.48 -30.06 21.98
N ARG A 473 39.75 -28.87 22.52
CA ARG A 473 39.18 -28.41 23.78
C ARG A 473 37.98 -27.53 23.46
#